data_AF-A0A2V8LJP2-F1
#
_entry.id   AF-A0A2V8LJP2-F1
#
_cell.length_a   1.000
_cell.length_b   1.000
_cell.length_c   1.000
_cell.angle_alpha   90.00
_cell.angle_beta   90.00
_cell.angle_gamma   90.00
#
_symmetry.space_group_name_H-M   'P 1'
#
loop_
_entity.id
_entity.type
_entity.pdbx_description
1 polymer ?
#
loop_
_entity_poly.entity_id
_entity_poly.type
_entity_poly.pdbx_seq_one_letter_code
_entity_poly.pdbx_strand_id
1 'polypeptide(L)'
;MKCDDCLNLLETYLDGEATEREAEQVSNHLMACAACEDKHEALTAENEIYVRYDREIQVSPAIWSGITASINTEERPAQRARKFNFAEWLSGLFAIPRFGFVMPTVALVAIAAVVGLAYWKTRPQRPPINRTAVVTGATPSPITGGDEVAAKTPDAGSQKQPRESQPSIQLVAYNAKRPSIKVSRSTDQSDVLPDNDPANSDIEDRDTASHLEQAQNLLTSFRSIKYSDTDEEVDVSYEKAESKRLLSENVLLRRDAEQAGKYPAKSMLGSLEPFLIDIANLPDKAKPADVRQITDRVQRTEIVAELRGY
;
A
#
# COMPACT_ATOMS: atom_id res chain seq x y z
N MET A 1 19.27 36.56 10.73
CA MET A 1 17.96 36.36 11.42
C MET A 1 18.16 36.53 12.92
N LYS A 2 17.22 36.11 13.79
CA LYS A 2 17.45 35.96 15.23
C LYS A 2 17.95 34.55 15.56
N CYS A 3 18.54 34.36 16.73
CA CYS A 3 19.00 33.04 17.19
C CYS A 3 17.87 32.01 17.19
N ASP A 4 16.68 32.36 17.68
CA ASP A 4 15.51 31.47 17.68
C ASP A 4 15.14 31.00 16.26
N ASP A 5 15.09 31.93 15.31
CA ASP A 5 14.80 31.61 13.89
C ASP A 5 15.87 30.65 13.32
N CYS A 6 17.14 30.84 13.72
CA CYS A 6 18.25 30.03 13.23
C CYS A 6 18.29 28.63 13.82
N LEU A 7 17.98 28.48 15.12
CA LEU A 7 17.93 27.19 15.79
C LEU A 7 16.80 26.32 15.23
N ASN A 8 15.63 26.90 14.93
CA ASN A 8 14.51 26.20 14.29
C ASN A 8 14.78 25.78 12.83
N LEU A 9 15.81 26.32 12.17
CA LEU A 9 16.21 25.97 10.81
C LEU A 9 17.51 25.14 10.75
N LEU A 10 18.11 24.81 11.90
CA LEU A 10 19.49 24.31 11.95
C LEU A 10 19.60 22.85 11.50
N GLU A 11 18.63 22.02 11.90
CA GLU A 11 18.51 20.62 11.45
C GLU A 11 18.20 20.57 9.94
N THR A 12 17.17 21.30 9.50
CA THR A 12 16.79 21.43 8.08
C THR A 12 17.92 21.97 7.19
N TYR A 13 18.84 22.77 7.74
CA TYR A 13 20.06 23.22 7.06
C TYR A 13 21.14 22.13 6.98
N LEU A 14 21.34 21.35 8.05
CA LEU A 14 22.28 20.23 8.08
C LEU A 14 21.86 19.08 7.16
N ASP A 15 20.56 18.80 7.07
CA ASP A 15 19.99 17.78 6.17
C ASP A 15 19.95 18.23 4.70
N GLY A 16 20.22 19.51 4.42
CA GLY A 16 20.20 20.09 3.07
C GLY A 16 18.80 20.37 2.51
N GLU A 17 17.75 20.28 3.32
CA GLU A 17 16.36 20.56 2.92
C GLU A 17 16.01 22.06 2.93
N ALA A 18 16.80 22.89 3.62
CA ALA A 18 16.59 24.34 3.70
C ALA A 18 16.68 25.00 2.31
N THR A 19 15.79 25.96 2.01
CA THR A 19 15.85 26.66 0.72
C THR A 19 17.15 27.47 0.60
N GLU A 20 17.63 27.72 -0.62
CA GLU A 20 18.85 28.50 -0.89
C GLU A 20 18.93 29.82 -0.10
N ARG A 21 17.79 30.51 0.02
CA ARG A 21 17.64 31.78 0.76
C ARG A 21 17.68 31.61 2.28
N GLU A 22 17.28 30.46 2.80
CA GLU A 22 17.39 30.10 4.23
C GLU A 22 18.79 29.60 4.56
N ALA A 23 19.40 28.76 3.71
CA ALA A 23 20.78 28.31 3.84
C ALA A 23 21.79 29.49 3.81
N GLU A 24 21.58 30.48 2.93
CA GLU A 24 22.35 31.74 2.96
C GLU A 24 22.16 32.48 4.29
N GLN A 25 20.94 32.51 4.84
CA GLN A 25 20.66 33.22 6.09
C GLN A 25 21.20 32.49 7.33
N VAL A 26 21.19 31.15 7.34
CA VAL A 26 21.76 30.31 8.41
C VAL A 26 23.27 30.44 8.41
N SER A 27 23.95 30.18 7.28
CA SER A 27 25.41 30.31 7.18
C SER A 27 25.92 31.71 7.56
N ASN A 28 25.27 32.79 7.09
CA ASN A 28 25.60 34.16 7.51
C ASN A 28 25.31 34.47 8.99
N HIS A 29 24.41 33.73 9.65
CA HIS A 29 24.16 33.89 11.08
C HIS A 29 25.18 33.12 11.93
N LEU A 30 25.55 31.89 11.51
CA LEU A 30 26.57 31.07 12.16
C LEU A 30 27.92 31.81 12.20
N MET A 31 28.38 32.35 11.07
CA MET A 31 29.60 33.18 10.98
C MET A 31 29.60 34.45 11.85
N ALA A 32 28.45 34.83 12.42
CA ALA A 32 28.28 36.04 13.22
C ALA A 32 27.80 35.77 14.67
N CYS A 33 27.56 34.50 15.05
CA CYS A 33 26.92 34.16 16.31
C CYS A 33 27.48 32.84 16.89
N ALA A 34 28.54 32.94 17.69
CA ALA A 34 29.19 31.81 18.34
C ALA A 34 28.20 30.87 19.07
N ALA A 35 27.17 31.40 19.75
CA ALA A 35 26.18 30.58 20.45
C ALA A 35 25.27 29.74 19.52
N CYS A 36 25.20 30.07 18.22
CA CYS A 36 24.58 29.23 17.19
C CYS A 36 25.61 28.32 16.51
N GLU A 37 26.87 28.76 16.38
CA GLU A 37 28.01 27.95 15.93
C GLU A 37 28.27 26.76 16.87
N ASP A 38 28.33 26.99 18.19
CA ASP A 38 28.41 25.96 19.25
C ASP A 38 27.31 24.89 19.09
N LYS A 39 26.12 25.32 18.67
CA LYS A 39 24.95 24.43 18.47
C LYS A 39 25.01 23.68 17.15
N HIS A 40 25.53 24.31 16.10
CA HIS A 40 25.81 23.65 14.83
C HIS A 40 26.92 22.60 14.97
N GLU A 41 28.00 22.90 15.70
CA GLU A 41 29.07 21.93 15.99
C GLU A 41 28.54 20.73 16.78
N ALA A 42 27.73 20.96 17.82
CA ALA A 42 27.10 19.88 18.59
C ALA A 42 26.24 18.95 17.73
N LEU A 43 25.31 19.51 16.93
CA LEU A 43 24.48 18.72 16.00
C LEU A 43 25.31 18.02 14.91
N THR A 44 26.38 18.65 14.42
CA THR A 44 27.30 18.05 13.45
C THR A 44 28.05 16.86 14.05
N ALA A 45 28.49 16.95 15.31
CA ALA A 45 29.15 15.85 16.02
C ALA A 45 28.18 14.69 16.34
N GLU A 46 26.91 14.99 16.64
CA GLU A 46 25.86 13.97 16.76
C GLU A 46 25.59 13.28 15.41
N ASN A 47 25.53 14.04 14.30
CA ASN A 47 25.38 13.47 12.96
C ASN A 47 26.60 12.62 12.54
N GLU A 48 27.83 13.03 12.88
CA GLU A 48 29.04 12.23 12.61
C GLU A 48 29.00 10.85 13.27
N ILE A 49 28.36 10.73 14.44
CA ILE A 49 28.14 9.43 15.11
C ILE A 49 27.22 8.54 14.27
N TYR A 50 26.11 9.07 13.73
CA TYR A 50 25.21 8.30 12.87
C TYR A 50 25.86 7.89 11.54
N VAL A 51 26.60 8.80 10.89
CA VAL A 51 27.39 8.49 9.67
C VAL A 51 28.42 7.40 9.94
N ARG A 52 29.07 7.41 11.12
CA ARG A 52 30.02 6.37 11.55
C ARG A 52 29.34 5.04 11.93
N TYR A 53 28.03 5.04 12.17
CA TYR A 53 27.21 3.83 12.37
C TYR A 53 26.66 3.22 11.08
N ASP A 54 27.02 3.75 9.90
CA ASP A 54 26.75 3.08 8.62
C ASP A 54 27.50 1.74 8.55
N ARG A 55 26.81 0.68 9.00
CA ARG A 55 27.26 -0.71 8.84
C ARG A 55 27.38 -0.98 7.36
N GLU A 56 28.53 -1.47 6.90
CA GLU A 56 28.79 -1.81 5.49
C GLU A 56 27.60 -2.50 4.80
N ILE A 57 26.73 -1.72 4.15
CA ILE A 57 25.59 -2.26 3.42
C ILE A 57 26.19 -2.90 2.18
N GLN A 58 26.29 -4.23 2.18
CA GLN A 58 26.82 -5.00 1.06
C GLN A 58 25.82 -4.99 -0.11
N VAL A 59 25.75 -3.85 -0.80
CA VAL A 59 24.97 -3.66 -2.03
C VAL A 59 25.47 -4.68 -3.05
N SER A 60 24.63 -5.69 -3.32
CA SER A 60 24.97 -6.80 -4.21
C SER A 60 25.51 -6.28 -5.55
N PRO A 61 26.61 -6.85 -6.10
CA PRO A 61 27.14 -6.46 -7.40
C PRO A 61 26.10 -6.47 -8.54
N ALA A 62 25.04 -7.28 -8.41
CA ALA A 62 23.91 -7.28 -9.33
C ALA A 62 23.16 -5.93 -9.34
N ILE A 63 22.91 -5.33 -8.18
CA ILE A 63 22.24 -4.03 -8.04
C ILE A 63 23.10 -2.94 -8.67
N TRP A 64 24.39 -2.90 -8.33
CA TRP A 64 25.34 -1.96 -8.94
C TRP A 64 25.41 -2.12 -10.46
N SER A 65 25.43 -3.35 -10.98
CA SER A 65 25.42 -3.59 -12.43
C SER A 65 24.16 -3.06 -13.12
N GLY A 66 23.00 -3.13 -12.45
CA GLY A 66 21.74 -2.56 -12.94
C GLY A 66 21.73 -1.03 -12.94
N ILE A 67 22.27 -0.41 -11.89
CA ILE A 67 22.45 1.06 -11.81
C ILE A 67 23.39 1.54 -12.92
N THR A 68 24.57 0.91 -13.07
CA THR A 68 25.53 1.24 -14.12
C THR A 68 24.93 1.04 -15.52
N ALA A 69 24.14 -0.01 -15.75
CA ALA A 69 23.44 -0.22 -17.03
C ALA A 69 22.39 0.87 -17.33
N SER A 70 21.65 1.34 -16.31
CA SER A 70 20.69 2.43 -16.45
C SER A 70 21.36 3.76 -16.81
N ILE A 71 22.40 4.17 -16.08
CA ILE A 71 23.14 5.41 -16.34
C ILE A 71 23.72 5.44 -17.77
N ASN A 72 24.37 4.34 -18.20
CA ASN A 72 24.88 4.19 -19.57
C ASN A 72 23.78 4.13 -20.65
N THR A 73 22.51 3.95 -20.26
CA THR A 73 21.36 3.99 -21.17
C THR A 73 20.81 5.40 -21.31
N GLU A 74 20.85 6.23 -20.26
CA GLU A 74 20.39 7.63 -20.29
C GLU A 74 21.35 8.57 -21.05
N GLU A 75 22.67 8.32 -21.03
CA GLU A 75 23.64 9.11 -21.80
C GLU A 75 23.48 9.01 -23.33
N ARG A 76 22.61 8.12 -23.84
CA ARG A 76 22.36 7.97 -25.28
C ARG A 76 21.27 8.92 -25.74
N PRO A 77 21.58 10.01 -26.48
CA PRO A 77 20.56 10.94 -26.98
C PRO A 77 19.54 10.21 -27.85
N ALA A 78 18.26 10.57 -27.69
CA ALA A 78 17.10 9.75 -28.05
C ALA A 78 16.90 9.48 -29.56
N GLN A 79 17.74 8.61 -30.15
CA GLN A 79 17.68 8.18 -31.56
C GLN A 79 17.37 6.68 -31.73
N ARG A 80 16.31 6.21 -31.08
CA ARG A 80 15.22 5.45 -31.73
C ARG A 80 14.18 5.09 -30.68
N ALA A 81 13.10 5.87 -30.62
CA ALA A 81 11.88 5.48 -29.91
C ALA A 81 11.27 4.25 -30.60
N ARG A 82 11.70 3.06 -30.17
CA ARG A 82 11.12 1.76 -30.58
C ARG A 82 9.79 1.60 -29.85
N LYS A 83 8.80 2.36 -30.32
CA LYS A 83 7.45 2.48 -29.71
C LYS A 83 6.90 1.09 -29.43
N PHE A 84 6.62 0.81 -28.17
CA PHE A 84 6.06 -0.47 -27.74
C PHE A 84 4.58 -0.52 -28.16
N ASN A 85 4.33 -0.96 -29.39
CA ASN A 85 2.98 -1.08 -29.93
C ASN A 85 2.23 -2.20 -29.19
N PHE A 86 1.46 -1.83 -28.17
CA PHE A 86 0.60 -2.75 -27.42
C PHE A 86 -0.38 -3.54 -28.33
N ALA A 87 -0.77 -2.94 -29.46
CA ALA A 87 -1.56 -3.57 -30.52
C ALA A 87 -0.84 -4.71 -31.26
N GLU A 88 0.50 -4.74 -31.27
CA GLU A 88 1.32 -5.75 -31.94
C GLU A 88 1.53 -6.97 -31.03
N TRP A 89 1.59 -6.77 -29.71
CA TRP A 89 1.49 -7.86 -28.73
C TRP A 89 0.10 -8.52 -28.75
N LEU A 90 -0.97 -7.72 -28.83
CA LEU A 90 -2.35 -8.24 -28.93
C LEU A 90 -2.69 -8.88 -30.28
N SER A 91 -1.96 -8.58 -31.37
CA SER A 91 -2.23 -9.20 -32.69
C SER A 91 -1.81 -10.67 -32.74
N GLY A 92 -0.84 -11.09 -31.93
CA GLY A 92 -0.42 -12.49 -31.80
C GLY A 92 -1.53 -13.42 -31.30
N LEU A 93 -2.49 -12.91 -30.51
CA LEU A 93 -3.60 -13.68 -29.96
C LEU A 93 -4.75 -13.96 -30.96
N PHE A 94 -4.70 -13.37 -32.15
CA PHE A 94 -5.71 -13.59 -33.21
C PHE A 94 -5.13 -14.17 -34.51
N ALA A 95 -3.89 -14.67 -34.49
CA ALA A 95 -3.23 -15.36 -35.60
C ALA A 95 -3.75 -16.81 -35.77
N ILE A 96 -5.05 -16.99 -35.96
CA ILE A 96 -5.71 -18.31 -36.05
C ILE A 96 -5.23 -19.06 -37.32
N PRO A 97 -4.66 -20.28 -37.21
CA PRO A 97 -4.38 -21.12 -38.36
C PRO A 97 -5.68 -21.60 -39.01
N ARG A 98 -5.81 -21.40 -40.32
CA ARG A 98 -7.05 -21.68 -41.07
C ARG A 98 -7.30 -23.19 -41.27
N PHE A 99 -7.94 -23.82 -40.28
CA PHE A 99 -8.73 -25.03 -40.52
C PHE A 99 -10.20 -24.65 -40.82
N GLY A 100 -10.84 -25.39 -41.72
CA GLY A 100 -12.13 -25.01 -42.31
C GLY A 100 -13.38 -25.50 -41.56
N PHE A 101 -14.52 -25.35 -42.24
CA PHE A 101 -15.89 -25.77 -41.91
C PHE A 101 -16.82 -24.78 -41.13
N VAL A 102 -17.62 -24.07 -41.94
CA VAL A 102 -19.06 -23.72 -41.79
C VAL A 102 -19.57 -22.84 -40.62
N MET A 103 -19.98 -21.62 -41.00
CA MET A 103 -21.19 -20.81 -40.63
C MET A 103 -22.22 -21.35 -39.58
N PRO A 104 -22.99 -20.48 -38.85
CA PRO A 104 -23.58 -19.24 -39.39
C PRO A 104 -23.73 -18.00 -38.46
N THR A 105 -23.12 -17.92 -37.28
CA THR A 105 -23.47 -16.89 -36.26
C THR A 105 -23.00 -15.45 -36.55
N VAL A 106 -21.93 -15.27 -37.32
CA VAL A 106 -21.23 -13.97 -37.47
C VAL A 106 -22.07 -12.89 -38.18
N ALA A 107 -23.00 -13.28 -39.05
CA ALA A 107 -23.78 -12.34 -39.88
C ALA A 107 -24.65 -11.36 -39.07
N LEU A 108 -25.24 -11.82 -37.95
CA LEU A 108 -26.10 -10.97 -37.12
C LEU A 108 -25.30 -9.87 -36.38
N VAL A 109 -24.08 -10.18 -35.96
CA VAL A 109 -23.19 -9.21 -35.28
C VAL A 109 -22.75 -8.11 -36.23
N ALA A 110 -22.42 -8.47 -37.48
CA ALA A 110 -22.06 -7.50 -38.52
C ALA A 110 -23.21 -6.53 -38.84
N ILE A 111 -24.45 -7.03 -38.95
CA ILE A 111 -25.64 -6.20 -39.20
C ILE A 111 -25.90 -5.24 -38.03
N ALA A 112 -25.81 -5.72 -36.79
CA ALA A 112 -26.00 -4.90 -35.58
C ALA A 112 -24.99 -3.74 -35.51
N ALA A 113 -23.71 -4.01 -35.83
CA ALA A 113 -22.67 -2.98 -35.84
C ALA A 113 -22.92 -1.86 -36.87
N VAL A 114 -23.36 -2.20 -38.08
CA VAL A 114 -23.69 -1.23 -39.14
C VAL A 114 -24.86 -0.34 -38.74
N VAL A 115 -25.92 -0.91 -38.14
CA VAL A 115 -27.08 -0.15 -37.67
C VAL A 115 -26.70 0.81 -36.53
N GLY A 116 -25.87 0.37 -35.58
CA GLY A 116 -25.37 1.21 -34.49
C GLY A 116 -24.58 2.43 -34.99
N LEU A 117 -23.67 2.23 -35.96
CA LEU A 117 -22.89 3.30 -36.58
C LEU A 117 -23.76 4.32 -37.33
N ALA A 118 -24.79 3.87 -38.05
CA ALA A 118 -25.73 4.75 -38.74
C ALA A 118 -26.56 5.61 -37.75
N TYR A 119 -27.01 5.01 -36.65
CA TYR A 119 -27.79 5.69 -35.61
C TYR A 119 -26.97 6.70 -34.78
N TRP A 120 -25.66 6.45 -34.59
CA TRP A 120 -24.80 7.41 -33.89
C TRP A 120 -24.49 8.65 -34.73
N LYS A 121 -24.24 8.48 -36.05
CA LYS A 121 -23.93 9.57 -36.99
C LYS A 121 -25.10 10.53 -37.26
N THR A 122 -26.33 10.15 -36.91
CA THR A 122 -27.56 10.89 -37.25
C THR A 122 -28.14 11.74 -36.10
N ARG A 123 -27.43 11.87 -34.97
CA ARG A 123 -27.87 12.71 -33.83
C ARG A 123 -27.50 14.19 -34.04
N PRO A 124 -28.47 15.11 -34.12
CA PRO A 124 -28.19 16.55 -34.20
C PRO A 124 -27.67 17.10 -32.87
N GLN A 125 -26.76 18.07 -32.92
CA GLN A 125 -26.22 18.74 -31.74
C GLN A 125 -27.26 19.69 -31.10
N ARG A 126 -27.21 19.81 -29.76
CA ARG A 126 -27.93 20.87 -29.04
C ARG A 126 -27.10 22.17 -29.05
N PRO A 127 -27.72 23.35 -29.18
CA PRO A 127 -27.00 24.63 -29.17
C PRO A 127 -26.40 24.98 -27.79
N PRO A 128 -25.37 25.83 -27.73
CA PRO A 128 -24.66 26.17 -26.49
C PRO A 128 -25.46 27.09 -25.56
N ILE A 129 -25.17 27.01 -24.26
CA ILE A 129 -25.76 27.85 -23.21
C ILE A 129 -24.87 29.07 -22.98
N ASN A 130 -25.38 30.27 -23.27
CA ASN A 130 -24.69 31.52 -22.90
C ASN A 130 -24.74 31.73 -21.39
N ARG A 131 -23.56 31.93 -20.77
CA ARG A 131 -23.43 32.48 -19.41
C ARG A 131 -23.09 33.97 -19.51
N THR A 132 -24.02 34.85 -19.14
CA THR A 132 -23.72 36.23 -18.76
C THR A 132 -23.59 36.32 -17.25
N ALA A 133 -22.59 37.07 -16.77
CA ALA A 133 -22.41 37.39 -15.36
C ALA A 133 -22.63 38.89 -15.15
N VAL A 134 -23.39 39.26 -14.12
CA VAL A 134 -23.51 40.62 -13.59
C VAL A 134 -23.52 40.53 -12.06
N VAL A 135 -22.93 41.54 -11.40
CA VAL A 135 -22.66 41.60 -9.96
C VAL A 135 -23.61 42.60 -9.28
N THR A 136 -23.60 42.63 -7.94
CA THR A 136 -24.09 43.71 -7.03
C THR A 136 -25.60 43.78 -6.72
N GLY A 137 -25.95 43.99 -5.45
CA GLY A 137 -27.14 44.76 -5.07
C GLY A 137 -27.97 44.32 -3.85
N ALA A 138 -27.66 44.88 -2.67
CA ALA A 138 -28.57 45.32 -1.59
C ALA A 138 -29.76 44.45 -1.07
N THR A 139 -29.72 44.19 0.25
CA THR A 139 -30.84 44.06 1.21
C THR A 139 -31.53 45.43 1.48
N PRO A 140 -32.63 45.59 2.30
CA PRO A 140 -33.49 44.60 3.00
C PRO A 140 -35.04 44.87 2.98
N SER A 141 -35.86 43.84 3.32
CA SER A 141 -37.09 43.87 4.19
C SER A 141 -38.31 44.82 3.88
N PRO A 142 -39.46 44.76 4.62
CA PRO A 142 -40.14 43.70 5.40
C PRO A 142 -41.68 43.57 5.04
N ILE A 143 -42.52 43.04 5.97
CA ILE A 143 -44.01 43.24 6.14
C ILE A 143 -44.95 42.30 5.33
N THR A 144 -46.12 41.80 5.80
CA THR A 144 -46.70 41.42 7.13
C THR A 144 -48.07 40.70 6.91
N GLY A 145 -48.45 39.75 7.78
CA GLY A 145 -49.85 39.33 8.03
C GLY A 145 -50.35 38.05 7.34
N GLY A 146 -51.24 37.24 7.94
CA GLY A 146 -51.85 37.33 9.28
C GLY A 146 -52.75 36.12 9.65
N ASP A 147 -53.29 36.18 10.87
CA ASP A 147 -54.53 35.56 11.41
C ASP A 147 -54.64 34.02 11.64
N GLU A 148 -54.30 33.62 12.87
CA GLU A 148 -55.11 32.89 13.88
C GLU A 148 -56.28 31.91 13.53
N VAL A 149 -56.33 30.79 14.30
CA VAL A 149 -57.53 30.16 14.95
C VAL A 149 -58.58 29.46 14.05
N ALA A 150 -59.29 28.36 14.40
CA ALA A 150 -59.23 27.22 15.35
C ALA A 150 -60.52 26.34 15.11
N ALA A 151 -60.77 25.12 15.60
CA ALA A 151 -60.07 23.92 16.09
C ALA A 151 -61.15 22.82 16.36
N LYS A 152 -60.83 21.69 17.05
CA LYS A 152 -61.73 20.54 17.42
C LYS A 152 -61.96 19.56 16.24
N THR A 153 -61.87 18.20 16.29
CA THR A 153 -61.85 17.12 17.33
C THR A 153 -63.19 16.89 18.05
N PRO A 154 -63.59 15.65 18.46
CA PRO A 154 -63.04 14.29 18.29
C PRO A 154 -63.93 13.46 17.29
N ASP A 155 -64.26 12.15 17.35
CA ASP A 155 -64.05 11.03 18.31
C ASP A 155 -64.31 9.62 17.67
N ALA A 156 -64.11 8.55 18.44
CA ALA A 156 -64.53 7.14 18.30
C ALA A 156 -63.91 6.26 17.18
N GLY A 157 -63.59 4.97 17.42
CA GLY A 157 -63.51 4.23 18.70
C GLY A 157 -63.61 2.69 18.59
N SER A 158 -62.75 1.96 19.32
CA SER A 158 -62.81 0.50 19.62
C SER A 158 -62.66 -0.52 18.45
N GLN A 159 -62.29 -1.81 18.64
CA GLN A 159 -61.50 -2.55 19.65
C GLN A 159 -61.24 -3.99 19.11
N LYS A 160 -60.08 -4.62 19.45
CA LYS A 160 -59.94 -5.98 20.07
C LYS A 160 -58.57 -6.66 19.83
N GLN A 161 -58.21 -7.57 20.72
CA GLN A 161 -56.97 -8.38 20.79
C GLN A 161 -57.33 -9.78 21.35
N PRO A 162 -56.53 -10.85 21.10
CA PRO A 162 -55.55 -11.39 22.10
C PRO A 162 -54.17 -11.71 21.45
N ARG A 163 -53.00 -11.71 22.13
CA ARG A 163 -52.52 -12.33 23.40
C ARG A 163 -52.13 -13.81 23.20
N GLU A 164 -51.00 -14.36 23.70
CA GLU A 164 -49.86 -13.86 24.53
C GLU A 164 -48.53 -13.92 23.68
N SER A 165 -47.24 -14.05 24.07
CA SER A 165 -46.46 -14.34 25.30
C SER A 165 -45.05 -13.70 25.29
N GLN A 166 -44.39 -13.60 26.46
CA GLN A 166 -42.94 -13.39 26.65
C GLN A 166 -42.44 -14.24 27.85
N PRO A 167 -41.12 -14.45 28.01
CA PRO A 167 -40.30 -13.65 28.95
C PRO A 167 -38.93 -13.23 28.35
N SER A 168 -38.47 -11.97 28.38
CA SER A 168 -38.07 -11.10 29.51
C SER A 168 -36.71 -11.45 30.15
N ILE A 169 -35.69 -10.62 29.92
CA ILE A 169 -34.42 -10.56 30.68
C ILE A 169 -34.26 -9.12 31.20
N GLN A 170 -33.71 -8.96 32.41
CA GLN A 170 -33.67 -7.70 33.16
C GLN A 170 -32.37 -6.91 32.93
N LEU A 171 -32.45 -5.57 33.00
CA LEU A 171 -31.27 -4.72 33.15
C LEU A 171 -30.75 -4.81 34.59
N VAL A 172 -29.42 -4.85 34.75
CA VAL A 172 -28.74 -4.58 36.02
C VAL A 172 -27.71 -3.48 35.79
N ALA A 173 -27.91 -2.31 36.38
CA ALA A 173 -26.97 -1.20 36.32
C ALA A 173 -25.93 -1.32 37.44
N TYR A 174 -24.65 -1.47 37.09
CA TYR A 174 -23.56 -1.49 38.07
C TYR A 174 -22.88 -0.13 38.20
N ASN A 175 -22.99 0.47 39.40
CA ASN A 175 -22.23 1.65 39.79
C ASN A 175 -20.83 1.22 40.25
N ALA A 176 -19.77 1.68 39.56
CA ALA A 176 -18.38 1.45 39.95
C ALA A 176 -17.64 2.78 40.10
N LYS A 177 -17.16 3.08 41.32
CA LYS A 177 -16.37 4.29 41.60
C LYS A 177 -14.98 4.14 41.00
N ARG A 178 -14.59 5.03 40.08
CA ARG A 178 -13.23 5.13 39.55
C ARG A 178 -12.30 5.73 40.64
N PRO A 179 -11.21 5.07 41.06
CA PRO A 179 -10.23 5.69 41.94
C PRO A 179 -9.43 6.75 41.16
N SER A 180 -9.12 7.88 41.78
CA SER A 180 -8.24 8.90 41.18
C SER A 180 -6.77 8.58 41.47
N ILE A 181 -6.02 8.28 40.41
CA ILE A 181 -4.56 8.12 40.49
C ILE A 181 -3.94 9.52 40.53
N LYS A 182 -3.26 9.85 41.64
CA LYS A 182 -2.44 11.05 41.73
C LYS A 182 -1.12 10.79 41.02
N VAL A 183 -0.93 11.34 39.83
CA VAL A 183 0.38 11.35 39.16
C VAL A 183 1.29 12.32 39.91
N SER A 184 2.22 11.80 40.69
CA SER A 184 3.31 12.58 41.28
C SER A 184 4.35 12.91 40.21
N ARG A 185 4.62 14.20 40.02
CA ARG A 185 5.55 14.72 39.03
C ARG A 185 7.00 14.51 39.50
N SER A 186 7.72 13.58 38.90
CA SER A 186 9.18 13.45 38.99
C SER A 186 9.79 13.70 37.60
N THR A 187 10.53 14.79 37.47
CA THR A 187 11.36 15.09 36.29
C THR A 187 12.58 14.17 36.27
N ASP A 188 13.23 14.08 35.11
CA ASP A 188 14.60 13.57 34.90
C ASP A 188 14.78 12.03 34.87
N GLN A 189 14.56 11.44 33.69
CA GLN A 189 15.59 10.65 32.98
C GLN A 189 15.12 10.23 31.57
N SER A 190 15.97 10.51 30.56
CA SER A 190 16.03 9.90 29.22
C SER A 190 14.71 9.49 28.53
N ASP A 191 14.22 10.31 27.59
CA ASP A 191 13.22 9.91 26.60
C ASP A 191 13.81 8.89 25.60
N VAL A 192 13.79 7.62 25.98
CA VAL A 192 13.64 6.52 25.03
C VAL A 192 12.18 6.13 25.07
N LEU A 193 11.41 6.54 24.05
CA LEU A 193 10.03 6.11 23.89
C LEU A 193 10.01 4.58 23.79
N PRO A 194 9.26 3.86 24.63
CA PRO A 194 9.02 2.44 24.38
C PRO A 194 7.98 2.34 23.26
N ASP A 195 8.37 1.90 22.06
CA ASP A 195 7.49 1.68 20.90
C ASP A 195 6.38 0.64 21.10
N ASN A 196 6.20 0.16 22.34
CA ASN A 196 5.09 -0.66 22.81
C ASN A 196 3.79 0.16 22.95
N ASP A 197 3.44 1.00 21.97
CA ASP A 197 2.05 1.39 21.79
C ASP A 197 1.32 0.19 21.17
N PRO A 198 0.33 -0.42 21.86
CA PRO A 198 -0.36 -1.60 21.35
C PRO A 198 -1.02 -1.37 19.98
N ALA A 199 -1.32 -0.12 19.61
CA ALA A 199 -1.86 0.20 18.29
C ALA A 199 -0.86 -0.07 17.15
N ASN A 200 0.45 0.07 17.39
CA ASN A 200 1.47 -0.21 16.38
C ASN A 200 1.79 -1.71 16.31
N SER A 201 1.91 -2.39 17.45
CA SER A 201 2.21 -3.82 17.47
C SER A 201 1.13 -4.65 16.75
N ASP A 202 -0.15 -4.26 16.91
CA ASP A 202 -1.29 -4.89 16.24
C ASP A 202 -1.25 -4.74 14.70
N ILE A 203 -0.63 -3.67 14.18
CA ILE A 203 -0.51 -3.42 12.72
C ILE A 203 0.61 -4.28 12.13
N GLU A 204 1.79 -4.29 12.75
CA GLU A 204 2.93 -5.13 12.33
C GLU A 204 2.57 -6.62 12.31
N ASP A 205 1.84 -7.10 13.32
CA ASP A 205 1.45 -8.51 13.42
C ASP A 205 0.40 -8.87 12.36
N ARG A 206 -0.49 -7.92 12.02
CA ARG A 206 -1.48 -8.08 10.94
C ARG A 206 -0.83 -8.16 9.56
N ASP A 207 0.17 -7.31 9.29
CA ASP A 207 0.87 -7.31 8.00
C ASP A 207 1.85 -8.50 7.90
N THR A 208 2.44 -8.94 9.02
CA THR A 208 3.16 -10.22 9.11
C THR A 208 2.25 -11.41 8.80
N ALA A 209 1.08 -11.49 9.44
CA ALA A 209 0.11 -12.57 9.20
C ALA A 209 -0.38 -12.58 7.74
N SER A 210 -0.66 -11.41 7.17
CA SER A 210 -1.00 -11.24 5.76
C SER A 210 0.10 -11.77 4.82
N HIS A 211 1.37 -11.47 5.10
CA HIS A 211 2.49 -11.99 4.32
C HIS A 211 2.64 -13.52 4.44
N LEU A 212 2.48 -14.07 5.65
CA LEU A 212 2.55 -15.52 5.88
C LEU A 212 1.37 -16.27 5.20
N GLU A 213 0.16 -15.68 5.14
CA GLU A 213 -0.96 -16.22 4.37
C GLU A 213 -0.64 -16.24 2.86
N GLN A 214 -0.14 -15.13 2.31
CA GLN A 214 0.25 -15.04 0.89
C GLN A 214 1.34 -16.08 0.55
N ALA A 215 2.33 -16.25 1.41
CA ALA A 215 3.36 -17.28 1.27
C ALA A 215 2.81 -18.71 1.38
N GLN A 216 1.88 -18.98 2.31
CA GLN A 216 1.19 -20.26 2.41
C GLN A 216 0.39 -20.58 1.14
N ASN A 217 -0.23 -19.56 0.53
CA ASN A 217 -0.96 -19.68 -0.73
C ASN A 217 -0.02 -19.96 -1.91
N LEU A 218 1.13 -19.26 -2.02
CA LEU A 218 2.17 -19.54 -3.02
C LEU A 218 2.74 -20.97 -2.88
N LEU A 219 3.13 -21.39 -1.68
CA LEU A 219 3.66 -22.75 -1.46
C LEU A 219 2.61 -23.82 -1.76
N THR A 220 1.33 -23.52 -1.53
CA THR A 220 0.21 -24.40 -1.89
C THR A 220 -0.03 -24.44 -3.40
N SER A 221 0.04 -23.31 -4.11
CA SER A 221 -0.11 -23.25 -5.57
C SER A 221 1.05 -23.97 -6.27
N PHE A 222 2.29 -23.70 -5.85
CA PHE A 222 3.52 -24.33 -6.37
C PHE A 222 3.48 -25.86 -6.25
N ARG A 223 3.09 -26.38 -5.07
CA ARG A 223 2.87 -27.83 -4.88
C ARG A 223 1.74 -28.41 -5.75
N SER A 224 0.79 -27.58 -6.20
CA SER A 224 -0.35 -28.00 -7.02
C SER A 224 -0.11 -27.92 -8.53
N ILE A 225 1.05 -27.42 -8.97
CA ILE A 225 1.42 -27.34 -10.39
C ILE A 225 1.41 -28.77 -10.98
N LYS A 226 0.71 -28.93 -12.11
CA LYS A 226 0.56 -30.22 -12.79
C LYS A 226 1.53 -30.30 -13.96
N TYR A 227 2.40 -31.30 -13.91
CA TYR A 227 3.31 -31.70 -14.97
C TYR A 227 3.35 -33.24 -15.05
N SER A 228 3.74 -33.76 -16.20
CA SER A 228 4.00 -35.18 -16.43
C SER A 228 5.50 -35.51 -16.35
N ASP A 229 5.84 -36.79 -16.24
CA ASP A 229 7.22 -37.27 -16.38
C ASP A 229 7.77 -37.17 -17.81
N THR A 230 6.91 -36.84 -18.78
CA THR A 230 7.24 -36.64 -20.19
C THR A 230 7.27 -35.18 -20.63
N ASP A 231 7.04 -34.23 -19.70
CA ASP A 231 7.15 -32.79 -20.00
C ASP A 231 8.64 -32.37 -19.95
N GLU A 232 9.11 -31.63 -20.95
CA GLU A 232 10.48 -31.09 -20.93
C GLU A 232 10.60 -29.83 -20.06
N GLU A 233 9.53 -29.01 -20.03
CA GLU A 233 9.45 -27.72 -19.35
C GLU A 233 8.10 -27.52 -18.67
N VAL A 234 8.12 -26.90 -17.49
CA VAL A 234 6.97 -26.50 -16.69
C VAL A 234 6.96 -24.98 -16.58
N ASP A 235 5.81 -24.34 -16.84
CA ASP A 235 5.67 -22.90 -16.58
C ASP A 235 5.59 -22.64 -15.07
N VAL A 236 6.50 -21.82 -14.56
CA VAL A 236 6.54 -21.36 -13.16
C VAL A 236 6.70 -19.84 -13.08
N SER A 237 6.43 -19.14 -14.19
CA SER A 237 6.66 -17.70 -14.32
C SER A 237 5.86 -16.86 -13.32
N TYR A 238 4.65 -17.29 -12.98
CA TYR A 238 3.80 -16.67 -11.96
C TYR A 238 4.37 -16.88 -10.55
N GLU A 239 4.59 -18.13 -10.14
CA GLU A 239 5.11 -18.48 -8.82
C GLU A 239 6.47 -17.85 -8.56
N LYS A 240 7.36 -17.82 -9.56
CA LYS A 240 8.65 -17.13 -9.50
C LYS A 240 8.51 -15.62 -9.28
N ALA A 241 7.59 -14.96 -9.99
CA ALA A 241 7.37 -13.52 -9.85
C ALA A 241 6.82 -13.17 -8.46
N GLU A 242 5.83 -13.94 -7.99
CA GLU A 242 5.25 -13.76 -6.66
C GLU A 242 6.25 -14.10 -5.54
N SER A 243 7.07 -15.14 -5.71
CA SER A 243 8.13 -15.50 -4.77
C SER A 243 9.19 -14.40 -4.64
N LYS A 244 9.50 -13.67 -5.72
CA LYS A 244 10.39 -12.50 -5.67
C LYS A 244 9.76 -11.33 -4.92
N ARG A 245 8.46 -11.07 -5.12
CA ARG A 245 7.73 -10.03 -4.38
C ARG A 245 7.74 -10.35 -2.89
N LEU A 246 7.31 -11.56 -2.52
CA LEU A 246 7.31 -12.03 -1.13
C LEU A 246 8.72 -12.03 -0.53
N LEU A 247 9.77 -12.42 -1.24
CA LEU A 247 11.13 -12.37 -0.70
C LEU A 247 11.56 -10.94 -0.32
N SER A 248 11.17 -9.93 -1.09
CA SER A 248 11.48 -8.52 -0.75
C SER A 248 10.72 -8.02 0.49
N GLU A 249 9.47 -8.45 0.67
CA GLU A 249 8.62 -8.15 1.82
C GLU A 249 9.10 -8.88 3.09
N ASN A 250 9.52 -10.15 2.94
CA ASN A 250 10.04 -11.00 4.01
C ASN A 250 11.31 -10.44 4.66
N VAL A 251 12.22 -9.85 3.86
CA VAL A 251 13.45 -9.22 4.36
C VAL A 251 13.16 -8.01 5.24
N LEU A 252 12.14 -7.21 4.90
CA LEU A 252 11.70 -6.08 5.73
C LEU A 252 11.08 -6.59 7.04
N LEU A 253 10.05 -7.44 6.94
CA LEU A 253 9.34 -8.00 8.10
C LEU A 253 10.27 -8.73 9.07
N ARG A 254 11.35 -9.37 8.61
CA ARG A 254 12.37 -9.98 9.49
C ARG A 254 13.24 -8.98 10.22
N ARG A 255 13.56 -7.86 9.59
CA ARG A 255 14.31 -6.76 10.21
C ARG A 255 13.45 -6.10 11.28
N ASP A 256 12.18 -5.86 10.96
CA ASP A 256 11.27 -5.13 11.83
C ASP A 256 10.82 -6.02 13.00
N ALA A 257 10.57 -7.32 12.77
CA ALA A 257 10.40 -8.31 13.84
C ALA A 257 11.66 -8.53 14.71
N GLU A 258 12.87 -8.28 14.19
CA GLU A 258 14.09 -8.25 15.00
C GLU A 258 14.19 -6.99 15.85
N GLN A 259 13.86 -5.83 15.29
CA GLN A 259 13.86 -4.54 15.99
C GLN A 259 12.79 -4.49 17.12
N ALA A 260 11.58 -5.02 16.85
CA ALA A 260 10.52 -5.16 17.83
C ALA A 260 10.69 -6.35 18.82
N GLY A 261 11.77 -7.15 18.70
CA GLY A 261 12.00 -8.32 19.56
C GLY A 261 10.99 -9.46 19.39
N LYS A 262 10.24 -9.47 18.28
CA LYS A 262 9.21 -10.48 17.94
C LYS A 262 9.85 -11.77 17.40
N TYR A 263 10.59 -12.46 18.27
CA TYR A 263 11.32 -13.68 17.93
C TYR A 263 10.48 -14.79 17.24
N PRO A 264 9.20 -15.05 17.59
CA PRO A 264 8.39 -16.03 16.86
C PRO A 264 8.17 -15.66 15.39
N ALA A 265 7.84 -14.39 15.12
CA ALA A 265 7.68 -13.85 13.77
C ALA A 265 8.97 -13.97 12.97
N LYS A 266 10.10 -13.52 13.56
CA LYS A 266 11.43 -13.63 12.96
C LYS A 266 11.78 -15.09 12.61
N SER A 267 11.39 -16.04 13.47
CA SER A 267 11.60 -17.47 13.23
C SER A 267 10.77 -17.98 12.05
N MET A 268 9.45 -17.73 12.01
CA MET A 268 8.57 -18.16 10.92
C MET A 268 9.02 -17.62 9.56
N LEU A 269 9.31 -16.33 9.50
CA LEU A 269 9.78 -15.67 8.30
C LEU A 269 11.16 -16.22 7.85
N GLY A 270 12.02 -16.61 8.80
CA GLY A 270 13.30 -17.27 8.55
C GLY A 270 13.18 -18.72 8.09
N SER A 271 12.19 -19.49 8.57
CA SER A 271 11.85 -20.83 8.06
C SER A 271 11.34 -20.76 6.61
N LEU A 272 10.66 -19.66 6.25
CA LEU A 272 10.08 -19.42 4.92
C LEU A 272 11.10 -18.95 3.87
N GLU A 273 12.04 -18.07 4.23
CA GLU A 273 13.04 -17.45 3.34
C GLU A 273 13.70 -18.43 2.33
N PRO A 274 14.22 -19.61 2.72
CA PRO A 274 14.87 -20.53 1.80
C PRO A 274 13.97 -20.95 0.62
N PHE A 275 12.69 -21.21 0.87
CA PHE A 275 11.74 -21.63 -0.17
C PHE A 275 11.42 -20.49 -1.14
N LEU A 276 11.33 -19.26 -0.62
CA LEU A 276 11.13 -18.07 -1.44
C LEU A 276 12.35 -17.83 -2.36
N ILE A 277 13.57 -18.06 -1.86
CA ILE A 277 14.82 -18.01 -2.63
C ILE A 277 14.85 -19.10 -3.71
N ASP A 278 14.51 -20.36 -3.37
CA ASP A 278 14.51 -21.47 -4.33
C ASP A 278 13.58 -21.20 -5.51
N ILE A 279 12.32 -20.82 -5.25
CA ILE A 279 11.30 -20.58 -6.29
C ILE A 279 11.65 -19.32 -7.10
N ALA A 280 12.15 -18.25 -6.46
CA ALA A 280 12.58 -17.03 -7.14
C ALA A 280 13.75 -17.24 -8.11
N ASN A 281 14.59 -18.25 -7.88
CA ASN A 281 15.77 -18.57 -8.69
C ASN A 281 15.47 -19.51 -9.87
N LEU A 282 14.28 -20.09 -9.96
CA LEU A 282 13.89 -20.91 -11.11
C LEU A 282 13.92 -20.10 -12.43
N PRO A 283 14.22 -20.70 -13.59
CA PRO A 283 13.87 -20.13 -14.89
C PRO A 283 12.34 -20.08 -15.07
N ASP A 284 11.84 -19.21 -15.96
CA ASP A 284 10.39 -19.05 -16.19
C ASP A 284 9.74 -20.35 -16.74
N LYS A 285 10.57 -21.14 -17.43
CA LYS A 285 10.32 -22.52 -17.85
C LYS A 285 11.29 -23.44 -17.10
N ALA A 286 10.83 -24.10 -16.05
CA ALA A 286 11.64 -24.95 -15.17
C ALA A 286 11.52 -26.43 -15.53
N LYS A 287 12.52 -27.24 -15.22
CA LYS A 287 12.43 -28.69 -15.48
C LYS A 287 11.56 -29.34 -14.40
N PRO A 288 10.77 -30.39 -14.72
CA PRO A 288 9.99 -31.12 -13.73
C PRO A 288 10.82 -31.71 -12.56
N ALA A 289 12.14 -31.89 -12.73
CA ALA A 289 13.04 -32.34 -11.67
C ALA A 289 13.29 -31.24 -10.62
N ASP A 290 13.52 -29.99 -11.07
CA ASP A 290 13.83 -28.85 -10.19
C ASP A 290 12.58 -28.48 -9.36
N VAL A 291 11.41 -28.47 -10.03
CA VAL A 291 10.10 -28.24 -9.39
C VAL A 291 9.78 -29.33 -8.36
N ARG A 292 10.09 -30.60 -8.65
CA ARG A 292 9.98 -31.70 -7.68
C ARG A 292 10.89 -31.52 -6.47
N GLN A 293 12.17 -31.21 -6.67
CA GLN A 293 13.12 -31.06 -5.57
C GLN A 293 12.69 -29.99 -4.55
N ILE A 294 12.10 -28.90 -5.03
CA ILE A 294 11.54 -27.85 -4.17
C ILE A 294 10.24 -28.34 -3.50
N THR A 295 9.34 -28.98 -4.26
CA THR A 295 8.07 -29.53 -3.74
C THR A 295 8.29 -30.56 -2.63
N ASP A 296 9.22 -31.49 -2.81
CA ASP A 296 9.61 -32.51 -1.83
C ASP A 296 10.16 -31.88 -0.54
N ARG A 297 10.90 -30.76 -0.66
CA ARG A 297 11.40 -30.01 0.50
C ARG A 297 10.27 -29.30 1.24
N VAL A 298 9.38 -28.60 0.53
CA VAL A 298 8.18 -27.94 1.09
C VAL A 298 7.28 -28.96 1.81
N GLN A 299 7.16 -30.18 1.28
CA GLN A 299 6.43 -31.26 1.94
C GLN A 299 7.18 -31.82 3.16
N ARG A 300 8.48 -32.09 3.06
CA ARG A 300 9.27 -32.71 4.14
C ARG A 300 9.43 -31.83 5.38
N THR A 301 9.45 -30.52 5.24
CA THR A 301 9.57 -29.59 6.38
C THR A 301 8.23 -29.25 7.03
N GLU A 302 7.10 -29.64 6.43
CA GLU A 302 5.74 -29.28 6.86
C GLU A 302 5.51 -27.76 7.03
N ILE A 303 6.33 -26.92 6.38
CA ILE A 303 6.30 -25.43 6.48
C ILE A 303 4.90 -24.85 6.21
N VAL A 304 4.11 -25.46 5.33
CA VAL A 304 2.71 -25.04 5.03
C VAL A 304 1.74 -25.27 6.21
N ALA A 305 2.09 -26.12 7.17
CA ALA A 305 1.39 -26.29 8.44
C ALA A 305 1.97 -25.38 9.54
N GLU A 306 3.30 -25.16 9.55
CA GLU A 306 3.97 -24.19 10.44
C GLU A 306 3.40 -22.78 10.24
N LEU A 307 3.27 -22.32 8.99
CA LEU A 307 2.66 -21.05 8.57
C LEU A 307 1.17 -20.89 8.95
N ARG A 308 0.49 -21.95 9.40
CA ARG A 308 -0.91 -21.92 9.87
C ARG A 308 -1.04 -21.84 11.40
N GLY A 309 0.07 -21.96 12.11
CA GLY A 309 0.13 -21.86 13.57
C GLY A 309 0.43 -20.45 14.09
N TYR A 310 0.52 -19.47 13.18
CA TYR A 310 0.75 -18.05 13.44
C TYR A 310 -0.56 -17.28 13.25
#